data_AF-A0A941KB82-F1
#
_entry.id   AF-A0A941KB82-F1
#
_cell.length_a   1.000
_cell.length_b   1.000
_cell.length_c   1.000
_cell.angle_alpha   90.00
_cell.angle_beta   90.00
_cell.angle_gamma   90.00
#
_symmetry.space_group_name_H-M   'P 1'
#
loop_
_entity.id
_entity.type
_entity.pdbx_description
1 polymer ?
#
loop_
_entity_poly.entity_id
_entity_poly.type
_entity_poly.pdbx_seq_one_letter_code
_entity_poly.pdbx_strand_id
1 'polypeptide(L)'
;MLRSSDEISDVLAMSFVSFMTLAKHSLSPTQTKIATERAGNCLWALGIGEHSGFQAVAPDPIGETIDGEATLLVQSSQSKRGAP
;
A
#
# COMPACT_ATOMS: atom_id res chain seq x y z
N MET A 1 4.83 4.07 -24.48
CA MET A 1 3.69 3.22 -24.88
C MET A 1 2.66 3.29 -23.75
N LEU A 2 1.50 3.88 -24.00
CA LEU A 2 0.37 3.78 -23.07
C LEU A 2 -0.22 2.37 -23.25
N ARG A 3 -0.33 1.60 -22.16
CA ARG A 3 -1.00 0.29 -22.17
C ARG A 3 -2.49 0.47 -22.45
N SER A 4 -3.14 -0.52 -23.05
CA SER A 4 -4.59 -0.46 -23.27
C SER A 4 -5.33 -0.55 -21.92
N SER A 5 -6.55 -0.02 -21.88
CA SER A 5 -7.41 -0.10 -20.68
C SER A 5 -7.63 -1.55 -20.23
N ASP A 6 -7.71 -2.47 -21.19
CA ASP A 6 -7.92 -3.90 -20.92
C ASP A 6 -6.68 -4.52 -20.26
N GLU A 7 -5.48 -4.21 -20.75
CA GLU A 7 -4.23 -4.71 -20.18
C GLU A 7 -4.04 -4.23 -18.72
N ILE A 8 -4.42 -2.99 -18.44
CA ILE A 8 -4.37 -2.44 -17.06
C ILE A 8 -5.36 -3.19 -16.16
N SER A 9 -6.58 -3.43 -16.66
CA SER A 9 -7.63 -4.12 -15.91
C SER A 9 -7.23 -5.56 -15.58
N ASP A 10 -6.62 -6.27 -16.54
CA ASP A 10 -6.12 -7.64 -16.35
C ASP A 10 -5.02 -7.68 -15.29
N VAL A 11 -4.08 -6.73 -15.33
CA VAL A 11 -3.01 -6.62 -14.32
C VAL A 11 -3.59 -6.35 -12.94
N LEU A 12 -4.58 -5.47 -12.82
CA LEU A 12 -5.25 -5.18 -11.55
C LEU A 12 -6.02 -6.40 -11.02
N ALA A 13 -6.71 -7.15 -11.88
CA ALA A 13 -7.42 -8.36 -11.51
C ALA A 13 -6.47 -9.45 -11.01
N MET A 14 -5.36 -9.70 -11.72
CA MET A 14 -4.33 -10.65 -11.27
C MET A 14 -3.66 -10.21 -9.96
N SER A 15 -3.42 -8.91 -9.80
CA SER A 15 -2.86 -8.35 -8.56
C SER A 15 -3.82 -8.53 -7.38
N PHE A 16 -5.11 -8.28 -7.59
CA PHE A 16 -6.16 -8.53 -6.59
C PHE A 16 -6.14 -9.99 -6.13
N VAL A 17 -6.13 -10.96 -7.04
CA VAL A 17 -6.10 -12.39 -6.70
C VAL A 17 -4.86 -12.75 -5.88
N SER A 18 -3.71 -12.17 -6.23
CA SER A 18 -2.45 -12.39 -5.51
C SER A 18 -2.51 -11.83 -4.08
N PHE A 19 -2.98 -10.61 -3.91
CA PHE A 19 -3.11 -9.99 -2.58
C PHE A 19 -4.19 -10.64 -1.72
N MET A 20 -5.32 -11.03 -2.32
CA MET A 20 -6.35 -11.82 -1.63
C MET A 20 -5.76 -13.14 -1.09
N THR A 21 -5.00 -13.85 -1.91
CA THR A 21 -4.35 -15.11 -1.53
C THR A 21 -3.35 -14.88 -0.40
N LEU A 22 -2.53 -13.84 -0.50
CA LEU A 22 -1.59 -13.48 0.56
C LEU A 22 -2.30 -13.10 1.86
N ALA A 23 -3.38 -12.31 1.81
CA ALA A 23 -4.14 -11.92 2.98
C ALA A 23 -4.74 -13.12 3.71
N LYS A 24 -5.26 -14.11 2.97
CA LYS A 24 -5.87 -15.34 3.52
C LYS A 24 -4.86 -16.30 4.13
N HIS A 25 -3.61 -16.28 3.67
CA HIS A 25 -2.60 -17.28 4.05
C HIS A 25 -1.35 -16.71 4.72
N SER A 26 -1.28 -15.39 4.96
CA SER A 26 -0.15 -14.78 5.64
C SER A 26 -0.07 -15.25 7.10
N LEU A 27 1.17 -15.39 7.59
CA LEU A 27 1.48 -15.75 8.97
C LEU A 27 1.69 -14.52 9.88
N SER A 28 1.65 -13.30 9.33
CA SER A 28 1.91 -12.07 10.07
C SER A 28 0.71 -11.13 10.00
N PRO A 29 0.20 -10.63 11.14
CA PRO A 29 -0.89 -9.64 11.14
C PRO A 29 -0.60 -8.40 10.29
N THR A 30 0.66 -7.95 10.27
CA THR A 30 1.09 -6.80 9.47
C THR A 30 0.99 -7.09 7.97
N GLN A 31 1.41 -8.27 7.54
CA GLN A 31 1.31 -8.68 6.13
C GLN A 31 -0.15 -8.88 5.72
N THR A 32 -0.98 -9.50 6.56
CA THR A 32 -2.42 -9.61 6.32
C THR A 32 -3.06 -8.24 6.14
N LYS A 33 -2.73 -7.27 7.00
CA LYS A 33 -3.24 -5.89 6.89
C LYS A 33 -2.84 -5.25 5.56
N ILE A 34 -1.55 -5.28 5.22
CA ILE A 34 -1.03 -4.69 3.99
C ILE A 34 -1.66 -5.36 2.76
N ALA A 35 -1.72 -6.69 2.72
CA ALA A 35 -2.30 -7.43 1.61
C ALA A 35 -3.80 -7.13 1.44
N THR A 36 -4.54 -6.98 2.55
CA THR A 36 -5.97 -6.61 2.52
C THR A 36 -6.17 -5.22 1.93
N GLU A 37 -5.38 -4.24 2.36
CA GLU A 37 -5.43 -2.88 1.83
C GLU A 37 -5.08 -2.86 0.34
N ARG A 38 -4.01 -3.57 -0.07
CA ARG A 38 -3.61 -3.62 -1.48
C ARG A 38 -4.64 -4.31 -2.38
N ALA A 39 -5.32 -5.36 -1.89
CA ALA A 39 -6.46 -5.95 -2.58
C ALA A 39 -7.60 -4.92 -2.76
N GLY A 40 -7.89 -4.14 -1.72
CA GLY A 40 -8.88 -3.05 -1.78
C GLY A 40 -8.51 -1.96 -2.79
N ASN A 41 -7.24 -1.60 -2.91
CA ASN A 41 -6.78 -0.61 -3.90
C ASN A 41 -6.99 -1.11 -5.34
N CYS A 42 -6.80 -2.42 -5.60
CA CYS A 42 -7.10 -3.00 -6.91
C CYS A 42 -8.59 -2.90 -7.25
N LEU A 43 -9.48 -3.20 -6.28
CA LEU A 43 -10.93 -3.09 -6.47
C LEU A 43 -11.37 -1.65 -6.71
N TRP A 44 -10.80 -0.69 -5.96
CA TRP A 44 -11.05 0.73 -6.17
C TRP A 44 -10.65 1.18 -7.58
N ALA A 45 -9.45 0.78 -8.03
CA ALA A 45 -8.95 1.13 -9.36
C ALA A 45 -9.79 0.50 -10.50
N LEU A 46 -10.40 -0.67 -10.26
CA LEU A 46 -11.31 -1.34 -11.18
C LEU A 46 -12.75 -0.80 -11.12
N GLY A 47 -13.09 0.07 -10.16
CA GLY A 47 -14.45 0.54 -9.95
C GLY A 47 -15.40 -0.50 -9.35
N ILE A 48 -14.87 -1.51 -8.65
CA ILE A 48 -15.64 -2.59 -8.01
C ILE A 48 -15.75 -2.28 -6.52
N GLY A 49 -16.96 -2.16 -5.96
CA GLY A 49 -17.15 -1.80 -4.55
C GLY A 49 -16.71 -2.88 -3.55
N GLU A 50 -17.03 -4.14 -3.83
CA GLU A 50 -16.69 -5.28 -2.98
C GLU A 50 -16.49 -6.54 -3.85
N HIS A 51 -15.54 -7.38 -3.48
CA HIS A 51 -15.42 -8.72 -4.03
C HIS A 51 -14.77 -9.70 -3.05
N SER A 52 -15.34 -10.90 -2.91
CA SER A 52 -14.77 -11.98 -2.08
C SER A 52 -14.46 -11.59 -0.62
N GLY A 53 -15.25 -10.67 -0.06
CA GLY A 53 -15.07 -10.14 1.31
C GLY A 53 -14.03 -9.03 1.45
N PHE A 54 -13.47 -8.54 0.35
CA PHE A 54 -12.58 -7.37 0.32
C PHE A 54 -13.36 -6.16 -0.18
N GLN A 55 -13.22 -5.04 0.52
CA GLN A 55 -13.84 -3.76 0.18
C GLN A 55 -12.87 -2.92 -0.65
N ALA A 56 -13.40 -2.12 -1.58
CA ALA A 56 -12.60 -1.10 -2.27
C ALA A 56 -12.06 -0.07 -1.27
N VAL A 57 -10.77 0.23 -1.41
CA VAL A 57 -10.07 1.22 -0.60
C VAL A 57 -9.37 2.18 -1.54
N ALA A 58 -9.67 3.48 -1.41
CA ALA A 58 -8.92 4.49 -2.15
C ALA A 58 -7.47 4.46 -1.67
N PRO A 59 -6.47 4.46 -2.57
CA PRO A 59 -5.08 4.51 -2.15
C PRO A 59 -4.82 5.79 -1.36
N ASP A 60 -3.98 5.70 -0.33
CA ASP A 60 -3.50 6.89 0.35
C ASP A 60 -2.90 7.86 -0.69
N PRO A 61 -3.22 9.17 -0.60
CA PRO A 61 -2.57 10.14 -1.45
C PRO A 61 -1.06 10.02 -1.25
N ILE A 62 -0.30 10.12 -2.33
CA ILE A 62 1.15 10.25 -2.24
C ILE A 62 1.40 11.52 -1.41
N GLY A 63 1.76 11.34 -0.14
CA GLY A 63 2.08 12.46 0.75
C GLY A 63 3.32 13.21 0.24
N GLU A 64 3.66 14.31 0.92
CA GLU A 64 4.96 14.95 0.69
C GLU A 64 6.07 13.89 0.83
N THR A 65 6.92 13.79 -0.19
CA THR A 65 8.12 12.96 -0.12
C THR A 65 8.92 13.40 1.10
N ILE A 66 9.02 12.54 2.11
CA ILE A 66 9.94 12.78 3.22
C ILE A 66 11.34 12.60 2.65
N ASP A 67 12.02 13.72 2.39
CA ASP A 67 13.43 13.72 2.05
C ASP A 67 14.21 13.13 3.24
N GLY A 68 14.98 12.07 2.98
CA GLY A 68 15.76 11.35 3.99
C GLY A 68 16.74 12.27 4.74
N GLU A 69 17.16 13.38 4.13
CA GLU A 69 18.00 14.42 4.74
C GLU A 69 17.34 15.06 5.98
N ALA A 70 16.01 15.20 6.01
CA ALA A 70 15.32 15.79 7.16
C ALA A 70 15.41 14.90 8.42
N THR A 71 15.61 13.59 8.25
CA THR A 71 15.75 12.64 9.36
C THR A 71 17.06 12.86 10.13
N LEU A 72 18.12 13.32 9.45
CA LEU A 72 19.41 13.64 10.07
C LEU A 72 19.32 14.85 11.02
N LEU A 73 18.43 15.81 10.75
CA LEU A 73 18.21 16.98 11.61
C LEU A 73 17.54 16.61 12.95
N VAL A 74 16.62 15.63 12.94
CA VAL A 74 15.97 15.16 14.16
C VAL A 74 16.96 14.38 15.04
N GLN A 75 17.81 13.53 14.46
CA GLN A 75 18.82 12.78 15.22
C GLN A 75 19.90 13.68 15.84
N SER A 76 20.36 14.70 15.11
CA SER A 76 21.37 15.65 15.62
C SER A 76 20.84 16.59 16.71
N SER A 77 19.52 16.84 16.76
CA SER A 77 18.88 17.62 17.83
C SER A 77 18.55 16.81 19.11
N GLN A 78 18.64 15.48 19.07
CA GLN A 78 18.53 14.62 20.25
C GLN A 78 19.89 14.36 20.90
N SER A 79 20.97 14.30 20.12
CA SER A 79 22.34 14.11 20.63
C SER A 79 22.82 15.26 21.55
N LYS A 80 22.37 16.50 21.31
CA LYS A 80 22.76 17.66 22.14
C LYS A 80 22.01 17.82 23.47
N ARG A 81 20.97 17.01 23.73
CA ARG A 81 20.17 17.09 24.98
C ARG A 81 20.53 16.04 26.03
N GLY A 82 21.58 15.27 25.81
CA GLY A 82 22.01 14.19 26.69
C GLY A 82 23.51 14.18 27.03
N ALA A 83 24.12 15.35 27.22
CA ALA A 83 25.41 15.44 27.89
C ALA A 83 25.19 16.05 29.29
N PRO A 84 25.74 15.46 30.37
CA PRO A 84 25.50 15.83 31.76
C PRO A 84 25.94 17.25 32.12
#